data_AF-A0A7C1JD73-F1
#
_entry.id   AF-A0A7C1JD73-F1
#
_cell.length_a   1.000
_cell.length_b   1.000
_cell.length_c   1.000
_cell.angle_alpha   90.00
_cell.angle_beta   90.00
_cell.angle_gamma   90.00
#
_symmetry.space_group_name_H-M   'P 1'
#
loop_
_entity.id
_entity.type
_entity.pdbx_description
1 polymer ?
#
loop_
_entity_poly.entity_id
_entity_poly.type
_entity_poly.pdbx_seq_one_letter_code
_entity_poly.pdbx_strand_id
1 'polypeptide(L)'
;MEIKKKLNTPSGNIHDIKYIYNVIAGLKRKGGRAESNIKTLEYFKKMINDYNDAKASKYGLSFKPRGVNIKVVKHLVAELKYLKLIRKENGYLVLTDEGENIASLIENKDSNELKRVFAKLMLENYSAFKYFLTRVKKASNGNGVPIPFITSDVFDKCGGDSKKIGEKYISIIKKNCSNIIPEPMRLYNLLENAKVDLIEKRTDRIKKLQSVIEKFVVSEAFAPNIRSRRIYDFVRSRITFLELTNYATFDFEGFPAEVTYLISDFKPTFNYATKTVDYSGGSIYINYPTFEEIREILKETMTKIYNTYRDEFGYIKIADIRDMVCRELKISDNLFDSYLQRLYREEPHWLSFTYAGAGDRITEKRLPIVFEKPMREFFTLLKINLRR
;
A
#
# COMPACT_ATOMS: atom_id res chain seq x y z
N MET A 1 -20.88 -26.01 15.78
CA MET A 1 -20.23 -25.51 14.55
C MET A 1 -18.76 -25.26 14.87
N GLU A 2 -17.83 -26.10 14.40
CA GLU A 2 -16.40 -25.88 14.65
C GLU A 2 -15.95 -24.54 14.04
N ILE A 3 -15.49 -23.61 14.87
CA ILE A 3 -14.91 -22.35 14.40
C ILE A 3 -13.56 -22.68 13.76
N LYS A 4 -13.56 -22.85 12.44
CA LYS A 4 -12.33 -23.10 11.68
C LYS A 4 -11.33 -21.98 11.96
N LYS A 5 -10.20 -22.34 12.58
CA LYS A 5 -9.16 -21.37 12.97
C LYS A 5 -8.62 -20.64 11.73
N LYS A 6 -8.86 -19.33 11.64
CA LYS A 6 -8.32 -18.48 10.57
C LYS A 6 -6.79 -18.51 10.60
N LEU A 7 -6.17 -18.55 9.43
CA LEU A 7 -4.73 -18.32 9.33
C LEU A 7 -4.44 -16.86 9.70
N ASN A 8 -3.25 -16.58 10.21
CA ASN A 8 -2.85 -15.20 10.46
C ASN A 8 -2.57 -14.45 9.14
N THR A 9 -1.72 -15.05 8.29
CA THR A 9 -1.37 -14.59 6.94
C THR A 9 -1.08 -15.79 6.02
N PRO A 10 -1.09 -15.63 4.68
CA PRO A 10 -0.64 -16.66 3.74
C PRO A 10 0.85 -17.01 3.90
N SER A 11 1.21 -18.27 3.65
CA SER A 11 2.57 -18.80 3.89
C SER A 11 3.69 -18.13 3.08
N GLY A 12 3.39 -17.57 1.91
CA GLY A 12 4.37 -16.90 1.04
C GLY A 12 4.57 -15.41 1.34
N ASN A 13 3.61 -14.75 2.01
CA ASN A 13 3.52 -13.30 2.14
C ASN A 13 3.75 -12.57 0.80
N ILE A 14 3.02 -12.98 -0.25
CA ILE A 14 3.15 -12.38 -1.58
C ILE A 14 2.38 -11.06 -1.62
N HIS A 15 3.12 -9.97 -1.77
CA HIS A 15 2.61 -8.60 -1.66
C HIS A 15 1.64 -8.23 -2.77
N ASP A 16 2.00 -8.50 -4.04
CA ASP A 16 1.16 -8.12 -5.19
C ASP A 16 0.04 -9.14 -5.40
N ILE A 17 -1.18 -8.74 -5.04
CA ILE A 17 -2.38 -9.57 -5.20
C ILE A 17 -2.71 -9.85 -6.67
N LYS A 18 -2.24 -9.02 -7.62
CA LYS A 18 -2.42 -9.28 -9.05
C LYS A 18 -1.69 -10.54 -9.51
N TYR A 19 -0.73 -11.05 -8.76
CA TYR A 19 -0.16 -12.37 -9.05
C TYR A 19 -1.20 -13.48 -8.89
N ILE A 20 -2.13 -13.36 -7.93
CA ILE A 20 -3.26 -14.27 -7.78
C ILE A 20 -4.17 -14.17 -9.01
N TYR A 21 -4.45 -12.95 -9.49
CA TYR A 21 -5.28 -12.72 -10.67
C TYR A 21 -4.67 -13.37 -11.93
N ASN A 22 -3.34 -13.25 -12.10
CA ASN A 22 -2.63 -13.88 -13.20
C ASN A 22 -2.71 -15.41 -13.18
N VAL A 23 -2.68 -16.04 -11.99
CA VAL A 23 -2.84 -17.50 -11.88
C VAL A 23 -4.28 -17.92 -12.21
N ILE A 24 -5.29 -17.20 -11.71
CA ILE A 24 -6.70 -17.47 -12.02
C ILE A 24 -6.96 -17.32 -13.51
N ALA A 25 -6.55 -16.20 -14.12
CA ALA A 25 -6.68 -15.95 -15.55
C ALA A 25 -5.91 -16.99 -16.38
N GLY A 26 -4.72 -17.39 -15.92
CA GLY A 26 -3.94 -18.44 -16.56
C GLY A 26 -4.65 -19.79 -16.56
N LEU A 27 -5.33 -20.13 -15.47
CA LEU A 27 -6.11 -21.36 -15.37
C LEU A 27 -7.37 -21.29 -16.24
N LYS A 28 -8.06 -20.14 -16.26
CA LYS A 28 -9.21 -19.88 -17.13
C LYS A 28 -8.85 -20.04 -18.62
N ARG A 29 -7.72 -19.49 -19.05
CA ARG A 29 -7.19 -19.67 -20.43
C ARG A 29 -6.91 -21.13 -20.82
N LYS A 30 -6.74 -22.02 -19.84
CA LYS A 30 -6.63 -23.48 -20.07
C LYS A 30 -7.98 -24.20 -19.96
N GLY A 31 -9.10 -23.49 -20.05
CA GLY A 31 -10.45 -24.05 -19.92
C GLY A 31 -10.87 -24.30 -18.46
N GLY A 32 -10.32 -23.53 -17.51
CA GLY A 32 -10.63 -23.65 -16.08
C GLY A 32 -10.00 -24.88 -15.38
N ARG A 33 -9.24 -25.69 -16.12
CA ARG A 33 -8.59 -26.92 -15.64
C ARG A 33 -7.19 -27.06 -16.21
N ALA A 34 -6.21 -27.42 -15.37
CA ALA A 34 -4.85 -27.70 -15.83
C ALA A 34 -4.18 -28.78 -14.97
N GLU A 35 -3.29 -29.58 -15.56
CA GLU A 35 -2.52 -30.59 -14.82
C GLU A 35 -1.72 -29.94 -13.68
N SER A 36 -1.69 -30.56 -12.50
CA SER A 36 -0.95 -30.10 -11.33
C SER A 36 0.52 -30.52 -11.38
N ASN A 37 1.23 -30.18 -12.46
CA ASN A 37 2.63 -30.53 -12.69
C ASN A 37 3.55 -29.31 -12.87
N ILE A 38 4.84 -29.57 -13.05
CA ILE A 38 5.85 -28.51 -13.17
C ILE A 38 5.65 -27.63 -14.41
N LYS A 39 5.16 -28.18 -15.53
CA LYS A 39 4.89 -27.44 -16.76
C LYS A 39 3.81 -26.37 -16.55
N THR A 40 2.74 -26.70 -15.82
CA THR A 40 1.70 -25.73 -15.46
C THR A 40 2.22 -24.64 -14.52
N LEU A 41 3.07 -24.99 -13.55
CA LEU A 41 3.68 -23.99 -12.66
C LEU A 41 4.64 -23.05 -13.40
N GLU A 42 5.40 -23.58 -14.36
CA GLU A 42 6.26 -22.80 -15.25
C GLU A 42 5.47 -21.84 -16.14
N TYR A 43 4.32 -22.28 -16.66
CA TYR A 43 3.39 -21.41 -17.39
C TYR A 43 2.89 -20.23 -16.53
N PHE A 44 2.45 -20.49 -15.29
CA PHE A 44 2.05 -19.41 -14.39
C PHE A 44 3.20 -18.47 -14.01
N LYS A 45 4.41 -19.02 -13.81
CA LYS A 45 5.63 -18.23 -13.56
C LYS A 45 5.87 -17.24 -14.71
N LYS A 46 5.77 -17.72 -15.96
CA LYS A 46 5.92 -16.88 -17.15
C LYS A 46 4.90 -15.75 -17.16
N MET A 47 3.62 -16.04 -16.97
CA MET A 47 2.56 -15.01 -16.96
C MET A 47 2.81 -13.91 -15.93
N ILE A 48 3.26 -14.26 -14.73
CA ILE A 48 3.56 -13.28 -13.68
C ILE A 48 4.76 -12.41 -14.06
N ASN A 49 5.79 -13.00 -14.68
CA ASN A 49 6.96 -12.25 -15.16
C ASN A 49 6.60 -11.33 -16.33
N ASP A 50 5.76 -11.79 -17.26
CA ASP A 50 5.25 -10.95 -18.36
C ASP A 50 4.44 -9.76 -17.81
N TYR A 51 3.63 -9.98 -16.75
CA TYR A 51 2.95 -8.89 -16.03
C TYR A 51 3.93 -7.90 -15.40
N ASN A 52 5.00 -8.37 -14.76
CA ASN A 52 6.03 -7.50 -14.18
C ASN A 52 6.74 -6.65 -15.24
N ASP A 53 7.05 -7.25 -16.38
CA ASP A 53 7.71 -6.58 -17.50
C ASP A 53 6.78 -5.53 -18.12
N ALA A 54 5.50 -5.87 -18.31
CA ALA A 54 4.49 -4.93 -18.78
C ALA A 54 4.27 -3.77 -17.79
N LYS A 55 4.22 -4.04 -16.48
CA LYS A 55 4.11 -3.02 -15.43
C LYS A 55 5.31 -2.07 -15.43
N ALA A 56 6.53 -2.62 -15.50
CA ALA A 56 7.75 -1.82 -15.53
C ALA A 56 7.82 -0.92 -16.76
N SER A 57 7.53 -1.49 -17.93
CA SER A 57 7.47 -0.76 -19.21
C SER A 57 6.37 0.30 -19.20
N LYS A 58 5.19 -0.04 -18.64
CA LYS A 58 4.10 0.92 -18.50
C LYS A 58 4.55 2.11 -17.67
N TYR A 59 5.13 1.95 -16.51
CA TYR A 59 5.41 3.12 -15.64
C TYR A 59 6.79 3.73 -15.82
N GLY A 60 7.58 3.29 -16.81
CA GLY A 60 8.96 3.76 -16.98
C GLY A 60 9.79 3.57 -15.72
N LEU A 61 9.56 2.46 -15.00
CA LEU A 61 10.20 2.25 -13.71
C LEU A 61 11.72 2.18 -13.93
N SER A 62 12.47 2.94 -13.12
CA SER A 62 13.94 2.96 -13.16
C SER A 62 14.58 1.60 -12.79
N PHE A 63 13.78 0.63 -12.37
CA PHE A 63 14.19 -0.73 -12.09
C PHE A 63 13.18 -1.73 -12.67
N LYS A 64 13.69 -2.84 -13.19
CA LYS A 64 12.88 -4.00 -13.57
C LYS A 64 12.55 -4.81 -12.32
N PRO A 65 11.27 -5.14 -12.03
CA PRO A 65 10.93 -6.02 -10.93
C PRO A 65 11.65 -7.36 -11.06
N ARG A 66 12.12 -7.92 -9.94
CA ARG A 66 12.76 -9.24 -9.96
C ARG A 66 11.75 -10.29 -10.43
N GLY A 67 12.19 -11.16 -11.33
CA GLY A 67 11.38 -12.28 -11.78
C GLY A 67 10.98 -13.21 -10.63
N VAL A 68 9.76 -13.74 -10.69
CA VAL A 68 9.29 -14.75 -9.75
C VAL A 68 9.80 -16.13 -10.14
N ASN A 69 9.98 -16.99 -9.13
CA ASN A 69 10.35 -18.39 -9.32
C ASN A 69 9.18 -19.33 -9.01
N ILE A 70 9.36 -20.63 -9.27
CA ILE A 70 8.33 -21.66 -9.04
C ILE A 70 7.86 -21.69 -7.57
N LYS A 71 8.74 -21.39 -6.61
CA LYS A 71 8.39 -21.38 -5.18
C LYS A 71 7.30 -20.35 -4.90
N VAL A 72 7.40 -19.14 -5.49
CA VAL A 72 6.36 -18.11 -5.40
C VAL A 72 5.04 -18.62 -5.98
N VAL A 73 5.08 -19.25 -7.15
CA VAL A 73 3.87 -19.83 -7.78
C VAL A 73 3.23 -20.91 -6.89
N LYS A 74 4.02 -21.78 -6.27
CA LYS A 74 3.51 -22.79 -5.33
C LYS A 74 2.79 -22.15 -4.14
N HIS A 75 3.31 -21.04 -3.61
CA HIS A 75 2.64 -20.29 -2.54
C HIS A 75 1.31 -19.66 -3.02
N LEU A 76 1.26 -19.11 -4.25
CA LEU A 76 0.01 -18.60 -4.84
C LEU A 76 -1.05 -19.69 -5.00
N VAL A 77 -0.66 -20.85 -5.53
CA VAL A 77 -1.56 -22.00 -5.68
C VAL A 77 -2.05 -22.50 -4.32
N ALA A 78 -1.18 -22.54 -3.30
CA ALA A 78 -1.57 -22.91 -1.94
C ALA A 78 -2.57 -21.89 -1.34
N GLU A 79 -2.35 -20.60 -1.58
CA GLU A 79 -3.25 -19.53 -1.16
C GLU A 79 -4.61 -19.64 -1.84
N LEU A 80 -4.64 -19.80 -3.17
CA LEU A 80 -5.88 -19.99 -3.94
C LEU A 80 -6.70 -21.19 -3.45
N LYS A 81 -6.03 -22.30 -3.09
CA LYS A 81 -6.69 -23.47 -2.48
C LYS A 81 -7.27 -23.15 -1.12
N TYR A 82 -6.52 -22.42 -0.28
CA TYR A 82 -7.00 -22.02 1.04
C TYR A 82 -8.22 -21.11 0.97
N LEU A 83 -8.22 -20.17 0.01
CA LEU A 83 -9.35 -19.30 -0.31
C LEU A 83 -10.50 -20.01 -1.04
N LYS A 84 -10.36 -21.33 -1.32
CA LYS A 84 -11.34 -22.14 -2.05
C LYS A 84 -11.68 -21.62 -3.46
N LEU A 85 -10.74 -20.92 -4.10
CA LEU A 85 -10.89 -20.42 -5.47
C LEU A 85 -10.46 -21.48 -6.51
N ILE A 86 -9.62 -22.42 -6.08
CA ILE A 86 -9.27 -23.61 -6.86
C ILE A 86 -9.30 -24.85 -5.98
N ARG A 87 -9.52 -26.02 -6.59
CA ARG A 87 -9.39 -27.34 -5.95
C ARG A 87 -8.42 -28.22 -6.71
N LYS A 88 -7.98 -29.31 -6.07
CA LYS A 88 -7.22 -30.38 -6.74
C LYS A 88 -8.15 -31.57 -6.96
N GLU A 89 -8.26 -32.03 -8.20
CA GLU A 89 -9.15 -33.10 -8.59
C GLU A 89 -8.44 -34.01 -9.60
N ASN A 90 -8.27 -35.30 -9.28
CA ASN A 90 -7.61 -36.30 -10.15
C ASN A 90 -6.26 -35.86 -10.74
N GLY A 91 -5.44 -35.15 -9.96
CA GLY A 91 -4.14 -34.63 -10.42
C GLY A 91 -4.20 -33.30 -11.19
N TYR A 92 -5.38 -32.70 -11.32
CA TYR A 92 -5.59 -31.39 -11.96
C TYR A 92 -5.83 -30.30 -10.91
N LEU A 93 -5.49 -29.06 -11.24
CA LEU A 93 -5.99 -27.84 -10.62
C LEU A 93 -7.24 -27.42 -11.39
N VAL A 94 -8.33 -27.14 -10.68
CA VAL A 94 -9.63 -26.78 -11.27
C VAL A 94 -10.17 -25.53 -10.56
N LEU A 95 -10.69 -24.57 -11.32
CA LEU A 95 -11.44 -23.44 -10.74
C LEU A 95 -12.70 -23.96 -10.03
N THR A 96 -13.02 -23.36 -8.89
CA THR A 96 -14.34 -23.52 -8.27
C THR A 96 -15.32 -22.53 -8.88
N ASP A 97 -16.61 -22.61 -8.55
CA ASP A 97 -17.62 -21.66 -9.04
C ASP A 97 -17.25 -20.21 -8.68
N GLU A 98 -16.76 -19.98 -7.46
CA GLU A 98 -16.24 -18.68 -7.03
C GLU A 98 -14.98 -18.29 -7.82
N GLY A 99 -14.11 -19.26 -8.13
CA GLY A 99 -12.94 -19.05 -8.99
C GLY A 99 -13.31 -18.66 -10.43
N GLU A 100 -14.35 -19.25 -10.99
CA GLU A 100 -14.91 -18.93 -12.31
C GLU A 100 -15.56 -17.55 -12.34
N ASN A 101 -16.29 -17.19 -11.28
CA ASN A 101 -16.83 -15.84 -11.12
C ASN A 101 -15.71 -14.79 -11.11
N ILE A 102 -14.67 -15.00 -10.30
CA ILE A 102 -13.50 -14.10 -10.27
C ILE A 102 -12.77 -14.05 -11.62
N ALA A 103 -12.62 -15.19 -12.30
CA ALA A 103 -12.02 -15.23 -13.64
C ALA A 103 -12.80 -14.36 -14.62
N SER A 104 -14.13 -14.43 -14.59
CA SER A 104 -15.02 -13.62 -15.42
C SER A 104 -14.89 -12.12 -15.12
N LEU A 105 -14.80 -11.74 -13.84
CA LEU A 105 -14.55 -10.35 -13.44
C LEU A 105 -13.17 -9.84 -13.93
N ILE A 106 -12.15 -10.69 -13.95
CA ILE A 106 -10.82 -10.37 -14.52
C ILE A 106 -10.92 -10.13 -16.04
N GLU A 107 -11.63 -11.00 -16.76
CA GLU A 107 -11.84 -10.88 -18.21
C GLU A 107 -12.62 -9.60 -18.57
N ASN A 108 -13.66 -9.29 -17.78
CA ASN A 108 -14.48 -8.09 -17.93
C ASN A 108 -13.80 -6.80 -17.43
N LYS A 109 -12.61 -6.92 -16.83
CA LYS A 109 -11.85 -5.80 -16.22
C LYS A 109 -12.64 -5.05 -15.15
N ASP A 110 -13.56 -5.71 -14.44
CA ASP A 110 -14.31 -5.11 -13.34
C ASP A 110 -13.45 -5.03 -12.08
N SER A 111 -12.57 -4.04 -12.05
CA SER A 111 -11.63 -3.87 -10.94
C SER A 111 -12.32 -3.51 -9.62
N ASN A 112 -13.50 -2.90 -9.66
CA ASN A 112 -14.19 -2.48 -8.43
C ASN A 112 -14.75 -3.70 -7.72
N GLU A 113 -15.47 -4.54 -8.45
CA GLU A 113 -16.04 -5.75 -7.90
C GLU A 113 -14.94 -6.75 -7.48
N LEU A 114 -13.87 -6.87 -8.26
CA LEU A 114 -12.69 -7.68 -7.88
C LEU A 114 -12.09 -7.25 -6.54
N LYS A 115 -11.90 -5.94 -6.32
CA LYS A 115 -11.38 -5.44 -5.05
C LYS A 115 -12.34 -5.76 -3.91
N ARG A 116 -13.65 -5.62 -4.11
CA ARG A 116 -14.69 -5.94 -3.11
C ARG A 116 -14.64 -7.41 -2.71
N VAL A 117 -14.65 -8.32 -3.69
CA VAL A 117 -14.58 -9.78 -3.47
C VAL A 117 -13.29 -10.15 -2.72
N PHE A 118 -12.13 -9.65 -3.17
CA PHE A 118 -10.87 -9.96 -2.50
C PHE A 118 -10.74 -9.32 -1.11
N ALA A 119 -11.30 -8.14 -0.88
CA ALA A 119 -11.36 -7.54 0.46
C ALA A 119 -12.14 -8.44 1.41
N LYS A 120 -13.31 -8.91 1.00
CA LYS A 120 -14.10 -9.90 1.75
C LYS A 120 -13.29 -11.16 2.04
N LEU A 121 -12.71 -11.78 1.01
CA LEU A 121 -11.91 -13.00 1.16
C LEU A 121 -10.75 -12.83 2.16
N MET A 122 -10.03 -11.70 2.11
CA MET A 122 -8.93 -11.42 3.04
C MET A 122 -9.42 -11.28 4.49
N LEU A 123 -10.52 -10.53 4.71
CA LEU A 123 -11.11 -10.30 6.04
C LEU A 123 -11.73 -11.58 6.63
N GLU A 124 -12.29 -12.44 5.77
CA GLU A 124 -12.89 -13.71 6.18
C GLU A 124 -11.84 -14.75 6.55
N ASN A 125 -10.74 -14.85 5.81
CA ASN A 125 -9.83 -15.98 5.91
C ASN A 125 -8.54 -15.67 6.70
N TYR A 126 -8.19 -14.39 6.87
CA TYR A 126 -6.94 -14.00 7.52
C TYR A 126 -7.15 -13.01 8.67
N SER A 127 -6.73 -13.39 9.87
CA SER A 127 -6.95 -12.56 11.07
C SER A 127 -6.14 -11.25 11.07
N ALA A 128 -4.97 -11.22 10.41
CA ALA A 128 -4.11 -10.04 10.41
C ALA A 128 -4.74 -8.82 9.72
N PHE A 129 -5.62 -9.02 8.72
CA PHE A 129 -6.20 -7.91 7.95
C PHE A 129 -7.20 -7.10 8.77
N LYS A 130 -8.22 -7.76 9.33
CA LYS A 130 -9.16 -7.09 10.24
C LYS A 130 -8.44 -6.49 11.44
N TYR A 131 -7.51 -7.25 12.03
CA TYR A 131 -6.74 -6.80 13.17
C TYR A 131 -5.96 -5.50 12.84
N PHE A 132 -5.28 -5.45 11.69
CA PHE A 132 -4.55 -4.26 11.26
C PHE A 132 -5.46 -3.04 11.17
N LEU A 133 -6.58 -3.14 10.46
CA LEU A 133 -7.52 -2.02 10.27
C LEU A 133 -8.07 -1.53 11.62
N THR A 134 -8.51 -2.45 12.48
CA THR A 134 -8.99 -2.11 13.83
C THR A 134 -7.88 -1.47 14.66
N ARG A 135 -6.65 -1.95 14.55
CA ARG A 135 -5.53 -1.42 15.34
C ARG A 135 -5.14 -0.03 14.89
N VAL A 136 -5.10 0.26 13.59
CA VAL A 136 -4.88 1.61 13.07
C VAL A 136 -5.99 2.57 13.57
N LYS A 137 -7.26 2.15 13.49
CA LYS A 137 -8.39 2.95 14.01
C LYS A 137 -8.22 3.26 15.49
N LYS A 138 -7.94 2.23 16.32
CA LYS A 138 -7.79 2.41 17.77
C LYS A 138 -6.54 3.22 18.14
N ALA A 139 -5.43 3.03 17.44
CA ALA A 139 -4.16 3.68 17.78
C ALA A 139 -4.15 5.18 17.46
N SER A 140 -4.79 5.58 16.36
CA SER A 140 -4.59 6.89 15.73
C SER A 140 -5.88 7.54 15.22
N ASN A 141 -7.05 7.02 15.62
CA ASN A 141 -8.35 7.35 15.02
C ASN A 141 -8.40 7.18 13.48
N GLY A 142 -7.54 6.31 12.93
CA GLY A 142 -7.45 6.10 11.48
C GLY A 142 -6.44 7.01 10.76
N ASN A 143 -5.70 7.86 11.48
CA ASN A 143 -4.66 8.72 10.90
C ASN A 143 -3.33 8.01 10.63
N GLY A 144 -3.22 6.76 11.06
CA GLY A 144 -2.08 5.89 10.81
C GLY A 144 -1.07 5.88 11.94
N VAL A 145 -0.25 4.83 11.95
CA VAL A 145 0.87 4.68 12.87
C VAL A 145 2.16 5.01 12.11
N PRO A 146 2.95 6.00 12.56
CA PRO A 146 4.24 6.33 11.94
C PRO A 146 5.25 5.18 12.12
N ILE A 147 5.69 4.59 11.02
CA ILE A 147 6.80 3.63 10.99
C ILE A 147 8.07 4.36 10.53
N PRO A 148 9.12 4.44 11.37
CA PRO A 148 10.30 5.26 11.11
C PRO A 148 11.04 4.95 9.80
N PHE A 149 11.61 5.99 9.17
CA PHE A 149 12.54 5.86 8.06
C PHE A 149 13.83 6.63 8.37
N ILE A 150 14.90 5.92 8.69
CA ILE A 150 16.17 6.50 9.13
C ILE A 150 17.01 6.82 7.90
N THR A 151 17.06 8.11 7.57
CA THR A 151 17.92 8.65 6.53
C THR A 151 19.29 9.04 7.08
N SER A 152 20.21 9.37 6.16
CA SER A 152 21.49 9.99 6.51
C SER A 152 21.29 11.30 7.28
N ASP A 153 20.31 12.11 6.90
CA ASP A 153 20.00 13.39 7.57
C ASP A 153 19.47 13.18 9.00
N VAL A 154 18.62 12.18 9.22
CA VAL A 154 18.16 11.81 10.57
C VAL A 154 19.34 11.41 11.44
N PHE A 155 20.25 10.60 10.87
CA PHE A 155 21.45 10.16 11.57
C PHE A 155 22.31 11.36 11.98
N ASP A 156 22.54 12.31 11.07
CA ASP A 156 23.37 13.50 11.33
C ASP A 156 22.71 14.45 12.32
N LYS A 157 21.39 14.67 12.23
CA LYS A 157 20.60 15.48 13.18
C LYS A 157 20.70 14.99 14.62
N CYS A 158 20.94 13.69 14.81
CA CYS A 158 21.11 13.09 16.13
C CYS A 158 22.58 12.83 16.50
N GLY A 159 23.54 13.32 15.72
CA GLY A 159 24.98 13.06 15.95
C GLY A 159 25.35 11.58 15.88
N GLY A 160 24.57 10.77 15.17
CA GLY A 160 24.73 9.32 15.08
C GLY A 160 24.35 8.53 16.33
N ASP A 161 23.76 9.15 17.35
CA ASP A 161 23.37 8.50 18.60
C ASP A 161 22.09 7.66 18.42
N SER A 162 22.23 6.35 18.61
CA SER A 162 21.15 5.36 18.42
C SER A 162 19.97 5.58 19.38
N LYS A 163 20.24 5.96 20.63
CA LYS A 163 19.23 6.18 21.67
C LYS A 163 18.46 7.46 21.39
N LYS A 164 19.15 8.55 21.04
CA LYS A 164 18.49 9.83 20.66
C LYS A 164 17.58 9.67 19.44
N ILE A 165 18.01 8.93 18.42
CA ILE A 165 17.17 8.62 17.24
C ILE A 165 15.91 7.85 17.69
N GLY A 166 16.08 6.83 18.53
CA GLY A 166 14.97 6.05 19.09
C GLY A 166 13.97 6.90 19.88
N GLU A 167 14.46 7.79 20.75
CA GLU A 167 13.66 8.71 21.55
C GLU A 167 12.81 9.67 20.71
N LYS A 168 13.40 10.23 19.64
CA LYS A 168 12.67 11.10 18.71
C LYS A 168 11.51 10.39 18.05
N TYR A 169 11.71 9.17 17.55
CA TYR A 169 10.62 8.38 16.97
C TYR A 169 9.58 7.94 18.00
N ILE A 170 9.99 7.59 19.21
CA ILE A 170 9.06 7.33 20.32
C ILE A 170 8.18 8.54 20.61
N SER A 171 8.76 9.74 20.64
CA SER A 171 8.03 10.99 20.84
C SER A 171 7.01 11.23 19.72
N ILE A 172 7.41 11.05 18.46
CA ILE A 172 6.53 11.15 17.29
C ILE A 172 5.36 10.17 17.41
N ILE A 173 5.62 8.92 17.80
CA ILE A 173 4.57 7.91 17.98
C ILE A 173 3.61 8.33 19.11
N LYS A 174 4.12 8.75 20.28
CA LYS A 174 3.28 9.19 21.40
C LYS A 174 2.40 10.40 21.03
N LYS A 175 2.93 11.36 20.27
CA LYS A 175 2.19 12.55 19.82
C LYS A 175 1.08 12.19 18.82
N ASN A 176 1.28 11.17 17.99
CA ASN A 176 0.35 10.81 16.90
C ASN A 176 -0.53 9.58 17.22
N CYS A 177 -0.21 8.81 18.25
CA CYS A 177 -0.88 7.56 18.59
C CYS A 177 -1.12 7.46 20.09
N SER A 178 -2.31 7.88 20.54
CA SER A 178 -2.66 7.92 21.96
C SER A 178 -2.68 6.55 22.65
N ASN A 179 -2.96 5.48 21.88
CA ASN A 179 -3.13 4.12 22.41
C ASN A 179 -1.94 3.20 22.08
N ILE A 180 -0.76 3.77 21.85
CA ILE A 180 0.51 3.04 21.78
C ILE A 180 1.40 3.61 22.87
N ILE A 181 1.82 2.76 23.80
CA ILE A 181 2.69 3.13 24.93
C ILE A 181 4.04 2.45 24.68
N PRO A 182 4.92 3.03 23.84
CA PRO A 182 6.22 2.43 23.58
C PRO A 182 7.10 2.53 24.84
N GLU A 183 7.72 1.41 25.22
CA GLU A 183 8.67 1.31 26.33
C GLU A 183 10.10 1.64 25.87
N PRO A 184 10.67 2.80 26.21
CA PRO A 184 12.00 3.20 25.72
C PRO A 184 13.11 2.24 26.12
N MET A 185 13.06 1.72 27.35
CA MET A 185 14.05 0.76 27.86
C MET A 185 14.11 -0.51 27.02
N ARG A 186 12.97 -0.99 26.52
CA ARG A 186 12.94 -2.16 25.63
C ARG A 186 13.62 -1.87 24.30
N LEU A 187 13.44 -0.66 23.75
CA LEU A 187 14.16 -0.25 22.54
C LEU A 187 15.67 -0.15 22.80
N TYR A 188 16.09 0.46 23.91
CA TYR A 188 17.52 0.56 24.25
C TYR A 188 18.18 -0.82 24.36
N ASN A 189 17.54 -1.75 25.08
CA ASN A 189 18.02 -3.13 25.18
C ASN A 189 18.12 -3.79 23.79
N LEU A 190 17.18 -3.53 22.88
CA LEU A 190 17.25 -4.06 21.51
C LEU A 190 18.41 -3.45 20.70
N LEU A 191 18.69 -2.16 20.86
CA LEU A 191 19.79 -1.47 20.20
C LEU A 191 21.16 -1.96 20.72
N GLU A 192 21.29 -2.11 22.04
CA GLU A 192 22.50 -2.62 22.70
C GLU A 192 22.79 -4.08 22.31
N ASN A 193 21.78 -4.95 22.38
CA ASN A 193 21.90 -6.35 21.97
C ASN A 193 22.25 -6.50 20.48
N ALA A 194 21.76 -5.56 19.65
CA ALA A 194 22.08 -5.52 18.23
C ALA A 194 23.48 -4.94 17.93
N LYS A 195 24.21 -4.47 18.96
CA LYS A 195 25.55 -3.89 18.89
C LYS A 195 25.66 -2.80 17.83
N VAL A 196 24.61 -1.99 17.71
CA VAL A 196 24.47 -1.03 16.60
C VAL A 196 25.61 0.00 16.62
N ASP A 197 25.99 0.45 17.81
CA ASP A 197 27.02 1.48 17.99
C ASP A 197 28.45 0.97 17.74
N LEU A 198 28.64 -0.35 17.63
CA LEU A 198 29.93 -0.96 17.26
C LEU A 198 30.10 -1.10 15.74
N ILE A 199 29.10 -0.71 14.93
CA ILE A 199 29.19 -0.80 13.47
C ILE A 199 29.92 0.43 12.93
N GLU A 200 31.14 0.23 12.44
CA GLU A 200 31.99 1.29 11.90
C GLU A 200 31.42 1.91 10.62
N LYS A 201 30.95 1.07 9.68
CA LYS A 201 30.45 1.55 8.40
C LYS A 201 29.10 2.23 8.57
N ARG A 202 29.07 3.56 8.41
CA ARG A 202 27.88 4.42 8.53
C ARG A 202 26.63 3.85 7.86
N THR A 203 26.73 3.42 6.60
CA THR A 203 25.58 2.89 5.86
C THR A 203 24.99 1.64 6.48
N ASP A 204 25.83 0.79 7.06
CA ASP A 204 25.41 -0.47 7.65
C ASP A 204 24.85 -0.24 9.06
N ARG A 205 25.40 0.75 9.78
CA ARG A 205 24.85 1.24 11.04
C ARG A 205 23.43 1.80 10.85
N ILE A 206 23.22 2.65 9.85
CA ILE A 206 21.88 3.18 9.51
C ILE A 206 20.90 2.04 9.15
N LYS A 207 21.31 1.08 8.31
CA LYS A 207 20.46 -0.07 7.98
C LYS A 207 20.12 -0.92 9.21
N LYS A 208 21.06 -1.10 10.13
CA LYS A 208 20.84 -1.85 11.37
C LYS A 208 19.90 -1.10 12.30
N LEU A 209 20.10 0.22 12.48
CA LEU A 209 19.20 1.10 13.22
C LEU A 209 17.77 0.99 12.68
N GLN A 210 17.62 1.12 11.35
CA GLN A 210 16.33 1.02 10.66
C GLN A 210 15.64 -0.29 11.02
N SER A 211 16.34 -1.41 10.83
CA SER A 211 15.78 -2.73 11.09
C SER A 211 15.37 -2.95 12.56
N VAL A 212 16.13 -2.42 13.52
CA VAL A 212 15.82 -2.58 14.96
C VAL A 212 14.63 -1.71 15.35
N ILE A 213 14.65 -0.43 14.99
CA ILE A 213 13.61 0.53 15.36
C ILE A 213 12.28 0.18 14.66
N GLU A 214 12.27 -0.15 13.37
CA GLU A 214 11.05 -0.60 12.67
C GLU A 214 10.45 -1.83 13.34
N LYS A 215 11.29 -2.83 13.68
CA LYS A 215 10.82 -4.06 14.32
C LYS A 215 10.19 -3.76 15.68
N PHE A 216 10.81 -2.88 16.46
CA PHE A 216 10.27 -2.41 17.73
C PHE A 216 8.90 -1.76 17.53
N VAL A 217 8.81 -0.72 16.70
CA VAL A 217 7.58 0.03 16.47
C VAL A 217 6.45 -0.85 15.93
N VAL A 218 6.73 -1.71 14.94
CA VAL A 218 5.74 -2.65 14.39
C VAL A 218 5.24 -3.61 15.48
N SER A 219 6.12 -4.06 16.36
CA SER A 219 5.73 -4.97 17.46
C SER A 219 4.86 -4.25 18.49
N GLU A 220 5.23 -3.05 18.92
CA GLU A 220 4.43 -2.23 19.85
C GLU A 220 3.06 -1.89 19.27
N ALA A 221 3.01 -1.59 17.97
CA ALA A 221 1.80 -1.18 17.31
C ALA A 221 0.88 -2.35 16.97
N PHE A 222 1.40 -3.50 16.51
CA PHE A 222 0.58 -4.53 15.84
C PHE A 222 0.76 -5.97 16.36
N ALA A 223 1.47 -6.18 17.48
CA ALA A 223 1.49 -7.49 18.14
C ALA A 223 0.12 -7.86 18.74
N PRO A 224 -0.27 -9.16 18.80
CA PRO A 224 0.56 -10.32 18.46
C PRO A 224 0.47 -10.77 16.99
N ASN A 225 -0.44 -10.21 16.19
CA ASN A 225 -0.72 -10.71 14.83
C ASN A 225 0.33 -10.28 13.79
N ILE A 226 1.01 -9.16 14.00
CA ILE A 226 2.03 -8.66 13.08
C ILE A 226 3.30 -8.39 13.88
N ARG A 227 4.25 -9.31 13.80
CA ARG A 227 5.49 -9.31 14.60
C ARG A 227 6.75 -8.96 13.82
N SER A 228 6.61 -8.61 12.54
CA SER A 228 7.74 -8.29 11.68
C SER A 228 7.36 -7.29 10.60
N ARG A 229 8.35 -6.51 10.15
CA ARG A 229 8.21 -5.56 9.04
C ARG A 229 7.70 -6.24 7.77
N ARG A 230 8.19 -7.45 7.48
CA ARG A 230 7.73 -8.24 6.30
C ARG A 230 6.23 -8.54 6.33
N ILE A 231 5.68 -8.93 7.47
CA ILE A 231 4.24 -9.20 7.60
C ILE A 231 3.45 -7.89 7.52
N TYR A 232 3.96 -6.82 8.15
CA TYR A 232 3.38 -5.49 8.03
C TYR A 232 3.29 -5.05 6.56
N ASP A 233 4.41 -5.09 5.83
CA ASP A 233 4.48 -4.70 4.42
C ASP A 233 3.55 -5.54 3.55
N PHE A 234 3.42 -6.83 3.86
CA PHE A 234 2.49 -7.73 3.18
C PHE A 234 1.04 -7.31 3.40
N VAL A 235 0.62 -7.15 4.66
CA VAL A 235 -0.75 -6.75 5.00
C VAL A 235 -1.04 -5.38 4.40
N ARG A 236 -0.19 -4.37 4.69
CA ARG A 236 -0.25 -3.01 4.18
C ARG A 236 -0.45 -2.98 2.67
N SER A 237 0.41 -3.65 1.90
CA SER A 237 0.36 -3.60 0.43
C SER A 237 -0.98 -4.12 -0.11
N ARG A 238 -1.52 -5.18 0.50
CA ARG A 238 -2.81 -5.75 0.07
C ARG A 238 -3.99 -4.90 0.47
N ILE A 239 -4.05 -4.40 1.71
CA ILE A 239 -5.16 -3.53 2.13
C ILE A 239 -5.13 -2.17 1.41
N THR A 240 -3.96 -1.70 0.97
CA THR A 240 -3.87 -0.51 0.10
C THR A 240 -4.37 -0.81 -1.30
N PHE A 241 -3.97 -1.94 -1.89
CA PHE A 241 -4.48 -2.36 -3.20
C PHE A 241 -6.02 -2.50 -3.21
N LEU A 242 -6.56 -3.05 -2.13
CA LEU A 242 -7.99 -3.27 -1.93
C LEU A 242 -8.74 -2.00 -1.48
N GLU A 243 -8.07 -0.85 -1.46
CA GLU A 243 -8.64 0.46 -1.14
C GLU A 243 -9.29 0.54 0.25
N LEU A 244 -8.77 -0.23 1.22
CA LEU A 244 -9.17 -0.14 2.62
C LEU A 244 -8.30 0.87 3.39
N THR A 245 -7.08 1.08 2.93
CA THR A 245 -6.11 2.03 3.48
C THR A 245 -5.39 2.75 2.35
N ASN A 246 -4.67 3.80 2.72
CA ASN A 246 -3.60 4.34 1.91
C ASN A 246 -2.35 4.49 2.78
N TYR A 247 -1.20 4.72 2.18
CA TYR A 247 0.03 5.00 2.93
C TYR A 247 0.87 6.04 2.22
N ALA A 248 1.74 6.72 2.95
CA ALA A 248 2.67 7.70 2.40
C ALA A 248 3.81 7.94 3.38
N THR A 249 4.90 8.56 2.92
CA THR A 249 5.97 9.02 3.81
C THR A 249 5.72 10.48 4.15
N PHE A 250 5.58 10.78 5.44
CA PHE A 250 5.45 12.14 5.95
C PHE A 250 6.69 12.53 6.74
N ASP A 251 7.11 13.77 6.60
CA ASP A 251 8.20 14.33 7.40
C ASP A 251 7.65 14.91 8.71
N PHE A 252 8.25 14.50 9.83
CA PHE A 252 7.92 15.00 11.17
C PHE A 252 9.10 15.82 11.69
N GLU A 253 9.24 17.06 11.22
CA GLU A 253 10.33 17.98 11.62
C GLU A 253 11.72 17.41 11.28
N GLY A 254 11.85 16.82 10.10
CA GLY A 254 13.08 16.18 9.64
C GLY A 254 13.24 14.71 10.02
N PHE A 255 12.21 14.09 10.56
CA PHE A 255 12.15 12.67 10.90
C PHE A 255 11.08 11.99 10.05
N PRO A 256 11.42 11.50 8.84
CA PRO A 256 10.43 10.90 7.96
C PRO A 256 9.94 9.56 8.52
N ALA A 257 8.64 9.31 8.35
CA ALA A 257 8.01 8.05 8.69
C ALA A 257 6.95 7.66 7.66
N GLU A 258 6.88 6.37 7.36
CA GLU A 258 5.78 5.80 6.61
C GLU A 258 4.53 5.74 7.50
N VAL A 259 3.43 6.31 7.03
CA VAL A 259 2.16 6.32 7.74
C VAL A 259 1.13 5.61 6.88
N THR A 260 0.62 4.47 7.36
CA THR A 260 -0.52 3.78 6.74
C THR A 260 -1.80 4.20 7.45
N TYR A 261 -2.66 4.94 6.76
CA TYR A 261 -3.89 5.52 7.29
C TYR A 261 -5.13 4.90 6.64
N LEU A 262 -6.26 4.98 7.34
CA LEU A 262 -7.50 4.40 6.86
C LEU A 262 -8.16 5.31 5.83
N ILE A 263 -8.70 4.73 4.76
CA ILE A 263 -9.67 5.36 3.84
C ILE A 263 -11.02 4.61 3.88
N SER A 264 -11.16 3.76 4.90
CA SER A 264 -12.34 2.97 5.20
C SER A 264 -12.57 2.95 6.71
N ASP A 265 -13.78 2.65 7.15
CA ASP A 265 -14.12 2.58 8.56
C ASP A 265 -15.15 1.46 8.82
N PHE A 266 -15.24 1.03 10.07
CA PHE A 266 -16.21 0.01 10.51
C PHE A 266 -17.62 0.58 10.74
N LYS A 267 -17.77 1.89 10.53
CA LYS A 267 -19.01 2.66 10.61
C LYS A 267 -19.06 3.63 9.42
N PRO A 268 -20.23 4.06 8.95
CA PRO A 268 -20.36 5.06 7.89
C PRO A 268 -20.06 6.46 8.43
N THR A 269 -18.82 6.73 8.82
CA THR A 269 -18.38 7.97 9.48
C THR A 269 -17.89 9.03 8.50
N PHE A 270 -17.59 8.64 7.26
CA PHE A 270 -17.22 9.58 6.20
C PHE A 270 -18.47 10.15 5.55
N ASN A 271 -18.42 11.44 5.21
CA ASN A 271 -19.50 12.14 4.50
C ASN A 271 -19.86 11.45 3.16
N TYR A 272 -18.93 10.66 2.59
CA TYR A 272 -19.09 9.98 1.30
C TYR A 272 -18.75 8.49 1.37
N ALA A 273 -19.20 7.82 2.44
CA ALA A 273 -19.10 6.36 2.60
C ALA A 273 -20.06 5.62 1.63
N THR A 274 -19.69 5.54 0.35
CA THR A 274 -20.57 5.05 -0.73
C THR A 274 -20.35 3.58 -1.11
N LYS A 275 -19.27 2.94 -0.64
CA LYS A 275 -18.98 1.52 -0.92
C LYS A 275 -18.91 0.70 0.37
N THR A 276 -19.40 -0.54 0.32
CA THR A 276 -19.43 -1.44 1.47
C THR A 276 -18.84 -2.82 1.12
N VAL A 277 -18.05 -3.36 2.05
CA VAL A 277 -17.56 -4.74 2.04
C VAL A 277 -18.15 -5.47 3.24
N ASP A 278 -19.12 -6.35 2.99
CA ASP A 278 -19.74 -7.19 4.01
C ASP A 278 -18.97 -8.51 4.18
N TYR A 279 -18.70 -8.87 5.43
CA TYR A 279 -18.01 -10.11 5.79
C TYR A 279 -18.56 -10.66 7.11
N SER A 280 -18.22 -11.90 7.47
CA SER A 280 -18.75 -12.56 8.68
C SER A 280 -18.53 -11.81 10.01
N GLY A 281 -17.64 -10.81 10.05
CA GLY A 281 -17.36 -10.02 11.24
C GLY A 281 -17.89 -8.58 11.19
N GLY A 282 -18.81 -8.27 10.27
CA GLY A 282 -19.47 -6.96 10.11
C GLY A 282 -19.30 -6.39 8.70
N SER A 283 -19.35 -5.06 8.61
CA SER A 283 -19.17 -4.32 7.35
C SER A 283 -18.00 -3.36 7.46
N ILE A 284 -17.32 -3.12 6.33
CA ILE A 284 -16.35 -2.03 6.17
C ILE A 284 -16.89 -1.08 5.11
N TYR A 285 -16.97 0.20 5.47
CA TYR A 285 -17.41 1.29 4.61
C TYR A 285 -16.20 2.00 4.05
N ILE A 286 -16.10 2.10 2.74
CA ILE A 286 -14.99 2.73 2.02
C ILE A 286 -15.45 4.11 1.57
N ASN A 287 -14.63 5.12 1.84
CA ASN A 287 -14.88 6.47 1.37
C ASN A 287 -14.58 6.54 -0.14
N TYR A 288 -15.62 6.70 -0.95
CA TYR A 288 -15.52 6.67 -2.41
C TYR A 288 -16.48 7.70 -3.03
N PRO A 289 -16.32 9.00 -2.69
CA PRO A 289 -17.16 10.07 -3.25
C PRO A 289 -17.12 10.06 -4.76
N THR A 290 -18.19 10.47 -5.43
CA THR A 290 -18.15 10.86 -6.86
C THR A 290 -17.32 12.13 -7.04
N PHE A 291 -16.95 12.44 -8.29
CA PHE A 291 -16.19 13.67 -8.57
C PHE A 291 -17.01 14.91 -8.24
N GLU A 292 -18.29 14.89 -8.60
CA GLU A 292 -19.25 15.97 -8.41
C GLU A 292 -19.41 16.32 -6.92
N GLU A 293 -19.48 15.30 -6.06
CA GLU A 293 -19.62 15.47 -4.61
C GLU A 293 -18.40 16.12 -3.93
N ILE A 294 -17.20 15.87 -4.44
CA ILE A 294 -15.95 16.29 -3.80
C ILE A 294 -15.20 17.41 -4.55
N ARG A 295 -15.65 17.82 -5.73
CA ARG A 295 -14.93 18.74 -6.63
C ARG A 295 -14.41 19.99 -5.92
N GLU A 296 -15.28 20.74 -5.25
CA GLU A 296 -14.90 22.01 -4.62
C GLU A 296 -13.99 21.77 -3.40
N ILE A 297 -14.33 20.80 -2.55
CA ILE A 297 -13.50 20.41 -1.39
C ILE A 297 -12.11 19.96 -1.85
N LEU A 298 -12.02 19.22 -2.97
CA LEU A 298 -10.76 18.80 -3.57
C LEU A 298 -9.93 20.02 -4.01
N LYS A 299 -10.54 20.99 -4.72
CA LYS A 299 -9.87 22.23 -5.16
C LYS A 299 -9.36 23.06 -3.98
N GLU A 300 -10.21 23.24 -2.96
CA GLU A 300 -9.85 23.96 -1.73
C GLU A 300 -8.68 23.28 -1.01
N THR A 301 -8.76 21.96 -0.83
CA THR A 301 -7.72 21.16 -0.15
C THR A 301 -6.41 21.20 -0.92
N MET A 302 -6.45 21.00 -2.23
CA MET A 302 -5.28 21.12 -3.11
C MET A 302 -4.66 22.51 -3.04
N THR A 303 -5.47 23.58 -3.04
CA THR A 303 -4.99 24.96 -2.96
C THR A 303 -4.31 25.25 -1.63
N LYS A 304 -4.92 24.83 -0.51
CA LYS A 304 -4.36 24.95 0.85
C LYS A 304 -2.99 24.27 0.94
N ILE A 305 -2.90 23.03 0.48
CA ILE A 305 -1.65 22.25 0.48
C ILE A 305 -0.62 22.89 -0.44
N TYR A 306 -0.99 23.24 -1.68
CA TYR A 306 -0.09 23.87 -2.63
C TYR A 306 0.50 25.18 -2.11
N ASN A 307 -0.30 26.05 -1.49
CA ASN A 307 0.18 27.31 -0.92
C ASN A 307 1.15 27.11 0.25
N THR A 308 1.09 25.97 0.92
CA THR A 308 1.95 25.63 2.06
C THR A 308 3.28 25.01 1.62
N TYR A 309 3.27 24.21 0.55
CA TYR A 309 4.39 23.31 0.21
C TYR A 309 4.99 23.50 -1.19
N ARG A 310 4.49 24.45 -2.00
CA ARG A 310 5.13 24.76 -3.29
C ARG A 310 6.56 25.25 -3.09
N ASP A 311 7.42 24.90 -4.03
CA ASP A 311 8.78 25.42 -4.10
C ASP A 311 8.82 26.91 -4.49
N GLU A 312 10.04 27.47 -4.50
CA GLU A 312 10.30 28.85 -4.90
C GLU A 312 9.89 29.18 -6.35
N PHE A 313 9.81 28.15 -7.22
CA PHE A 313 9.38 28.29 -8.61
C PHE A 313 7.86 28.14 -8.79
N GLY A 314 7.13 27.88 -7.70
CA GLY A 314 5.69 27.71 -7.70
C GLY A 314 5.24 26.35 -8.22
N TYR A 315 6.01 25.29 -8.01
CA TYR A 315 5.64 23.92 -8.30
C TYR A 315 5.58 23.06 -7.04
N ILE A 316 4.78 22.00 -7.09
CA ILE A 316 4.76 20.95 -6.08
C ILE A 316 4.86 19.59 -6.76
N LYS A 317 5.51 18.63 -6.11
CA LYS A 317 5.53 17.26 -6.61
C LYS A 317 4.14 16.65 -6.54
N ILE A 318 3.73 16.00 -7.62
CA ILE A 318 2.42 15.35 -7.72
C ILE A 318 2.26 14.27 -6.64
N ALA A 319 3.32 13.51 -6.37
CA ALA A 319 3.30 12.51 -5.30
C ALA A 319 3.04 13.15 -3.92
N ASP A 320 3.60 14.32 -3.65
CA ASP A 320 3.50 14.96 -2.33
C ASP A 320 2.12 15.58 -2.12
N ILE A 321 1.59 16.28 -3.13
CA ILE A 321 0.21 16.79 -3.07
C ILE A 321 -0.80 15.64 -3.02
N ARG A 322 -0.59 14.54 -3.77
CA ARG A 322 -1.42 13.33 -3.71
C ARG A 322 -1.46 12.78 -2.30
N ASP A 323 -0.29 12.53 -1.70
CA ASP A 323 -0.17 11.94 -0.37
C ASP A 323 -0.88 12.77 0.71
N MET A 324 -0.75 14.10 0.64
CA MET A 324 -1.40 15.02 1.59
C MET A 324 -2.91 15.16 1.35
N VAL A 325 -3.35 15.33 0.11
CA VAL A 325 -4.79 15.45 -0.24
C VAL A 325 -5.52 14.14 0.08
N CYS A 326 -4.97 12.99 -0.32
CA CYS A 326 -5.55 11.69 -0.04
C CYS A 326 -5.68 11.43 1.47
N ARG A 327 -4.74 11.93 2.28
CA ARG A 327 -4.79 11.80 3.74
C ARG A 327 -5.86 12.68 4.37
N GLU A 328 -5.98 13.94 3.93
CA GLU A 328 -6.98 14.90 4.42
C GLU A 328 -8.39 14.42 4.05
N LEU A 329 -8.59 14.05 2.77
CA LEU A 329 -9.91 13.68 2.23
C LEU A 329 -10.25 12.20 2.42
N LYS A 330 -9.30 11.39 2.91
CA LYS A 330 -9.47 9.94 3.14
C LYS A 330 -9.90 9.21 1.86
N ILE A 331 -9.29 9.53 0.73
CA ILE A 331 -9.55 8.88 -0.58
C ILE A 331 -8.33 8.09 -1.07
N SER A 332 -8.53 7.20 -2.04
CA SER A 332 -7.42 6.44 -2.64
C SER A 332 -6.63 7.28 -3.65
N ASP A 333 -5.36 6.92 -3.86
CA ASP A 333 -4.54 7.52 -4.93
C ASP A 333 -5.19 7.45 -6.30
N ASN A 334 -5.85 6.32 -6.61
CA ASN A 334 -6.51 6.11 -7.90
C ASN A 334 -7.65 7.11 -8.10
N LEU A 335 -8.40 7.40 -7.02
CA LEU A 335 -9.46 8.41 -7.07
C LEU A 335 -8.86 9.81 -7.27
N PHE A 336 -7.83 10.17 -6.50
CA PHE A 336 -7.15 11.44 -6.67
C PHE A 336 -6.64 11.62 -8.10
N ASP A 337 -5.96 10.63 -8.66
CA ASP A 337 -5.42 10.72 -10.03
C ASP A 337 -6.53 10.86 -11.08
N SER A 338 -7.62 10.09 -10.93
CA SER A 338 -8.79 10.20 -11.80
C SER A 338 -9.44 11.59 -11.72
N TYR A 339 -9.56 12.14 -10.51
CA TYR A 339 -10.15 13.46 -10.28
C TYR A 339 -9.25 14.58 -10.75
N LEU A 340 -7.94 14.46 -10.57
CA LEU A 340 -6.97 15.41 -11.09
C LEU A 340 -6.98 15.43 -12.63
N GLN A 341 -7.04 14.26 -13.27
CA GLN A 341 -7.17 14.15 -14.72
C GLN A 341 -8.49 14.75 -15.23
N ARG A 342 -9.60 14.46 -14.55
CA ARG A 342 -10.92 15.00 -14.90
C ARG A 342 -10.95 16.51 -14.74
N LEU A 343 -10.44 17.02 -13.63
CA LEU A 343 -10.35 18.45 -13.35
C LEU A 343 -9.48 19.18 -14.37
N TYR A 344 -8.36 18.60 -14.81
CA TYR A 344 -7.57 19.18 -15.90
C TYR A 344 -8.34 19.21 -17.24
N ARG A 345 -9.17 18.21 -17.54
CA ARG A 345 -10.00 18.22 -18.75
C ARG A 345 -11.11 19.27 -18.70
N GLU A 346 -11.74 19.44 -17.53
CA GLU A 346 -12.86 20.38 -17.35
C GLU A 346 -12.38 21.83 -17.13
N GLU A 347 -11.25 22.03 -16.44
CA GLU A 347 -10.66 23.33 -16.10
C GLU A 347 -9.16 23.37 -16.43
N PRO A 348 -8.75 23.26 -17.71
CA PRO A 348 -7.33 23.18 -18.09
C PRO A 348 -6.51 24.40 -17.68
N HIS A 349 -7.16 25.55 -17.52
CA HIS A 349 -6.53 26.80 -17.08
C HIS A 349 -6.13 26.79 -15.60
N TRP A 350 -6.72 25.91 -14.78
CA TRP A 350 -6.47 25.86 -13.33
C TRP A 350 -5.15 25.14 -13.00
N LEU A 351 -4.67 24.25 -13.87
CA LEU A 351 -3.51 23.39 -13.60
C LEU A 351 -2.48 23.46 -14.72
N SER A 352 -1.23 23.60 -14.33
CA SER A 352 -0.09 23.42 -15.22
C SER A 352 0.74 22.22 -14.74
N PHE A 353 1.29 21.45 -15.68
CA PHE A 353 2.08 20.26 -15.38
C PHE A 353 3.47 20.36 -16.01
N THR A 354 4.47 19.84 -15.30
CA THR A 354 5.84 19.71 -15.84
C THR A 354 6.54 18.49 -15.24
N TYR A 355 7.78 18.25 -15.64
CA TYR A 355 8.60 17.12 -15.20
C TYR A 355 9.85 17.62 -14.46
N ALA A 356 10.17 17.00 -13.33
CA ALA A 356 11.31 17.35 -12.50
C ALA A 356 12.68 16.93 -13.07
N GLY A 357 12.73 16.32 -14.27
CA GLY A 357 13.95 15.78 -14.84
C GLY A 357 14.39 14.47 -14.18
N ALA A 358 15.64 14.05 -14.44
CA ALA A 358 16.23 12.79 -13.96
C ALA A 358 16.43 12.67 -12.44
N GLY A 359 16.15 13.75 -11.68
CA GLY A 359 16.32 13.79 -10.22
C GLY A 359 15.22 13.08 -9.43
N ASP A 360 14.04 12.85 -10.02
CA ASP A 360 12.92 12.19 -9.32
C ASP A 360 12.92 10.68 -9.56
N ARG A 361 13.06 9.91 -8.48
CA ARG A 361 12.99 8.45 -8.52
C ARG A 361 11.53 8.00 -8.59
N ILE A 362 11.07 7.62 -9.78
CA ILE A 362 9.77 6.97 -9.96
C ILE A 362 9.77 5.60 -9.27
N THR A 363 8.77 5.37 -8.41
CA THR A 363 8.55 4.10 -7.70
C THR A 363 7.11 3.64 -7.89
N GLU A 364 6.79 2.40 -7.53
CA GLU A 364 5.42 1.86 -7.64
C GLU A 364 4.37 2.66 -6.86
N LYS A 365 4.78 3.42 -5.85
CA LYS A 365 3.90 4.28 -5.04
C LYS A 365 3.95 5.74 -5.48
N ARG A 366 5.13 6.25 -5.87
CA ARG A 366 5.31 7.62 -6.38
C ARG A 366 5.24 7.63 -7.90
N LEU A 367 4.09 7.21 -8.43
CA LEU A 367 3.86 7.21 -9.87
C LEU A 367 3.58 8.63 -10.38
N PRO A 368 4.11 9.01 -11.55
CA PRO A 368 3.72 10.25 -12.23
C PRO A 368 2.23 10.23 -12.57
N ILE A 369 1.66 11.41 -12.82
CA ILE A 369 0.37 11.47 -13.52
C ILE A 369 0.61 11.25 -15.01
N VAL A 370 -0.29 10.49 -15.64
CA VAL A 370 -0.23 10.15 -17.06
C VAL A 370 -1.43 10.73 -17.76
N PHE A 371 -1.22 11.47 -18.85
CA PHE A 371 -2.30 11.87 -19.75
C PHE A 371 -2.17 11.09 -21.07
N GLU A 372 -3.26 10.50 -21.53
CA GLU A 372 -3.31 9.72 -22.77
C GLU A 372 -3.81 10.61 -23.93
N LYS A 373 -2.95 11.48 -24.48
CA LYS A 373 -3.25 12.30 -25.68
C LYS A 373 -1.98 12.62 -26.49
N PRO A 374 -2.06 12.70 -27.82
CA PRO A 374 -1.61 11.67 -28.77
C PRO A 374 -0.24 11.01 -28.50
N MET A 375 0.61 11.54 -27.63
CA MET A 375 1.80 10.88 -27.08
C MET A 375 1.66 10.72 -25.57
N ARG A 376 2.29 9.69 -25.00
CA ARG A 376 2.18 9.44 -23.57
C ARG A 376 3.05 10.42 -22.78
N GLU A 377 2.42 11.36 -22.09
CA GLU A 377 3.10 12.36 -21.29
C GLU A 377 3.07 12.00 -19.81
N PHE A 378 4.23 12.10 -19.15
CA PHE A 378 4.42 11.84 -17.73
C PHE A 378 4.80 13.13 -17.03
N PHE A 379 4.02 13.49 -16.02
CA PHE A 379 4.31 14.67 -15.20
C PHE A 379 4.59 14.26 -13.77
N THR A 380 5.59 14.90 -13.17
CA THR A 380 5.94 14.71 -11.75
C THR A 380 5.74 15.98 -10.93
N LEU A 381 5.55 17.12 -11.59
CA LEU A 381 5.32 18.43 -10.99
C LEU A 381 3.99 19.02 -11.46
N LEU A 382 3.34 19.74 -10.55
CA LEU A 382 2.06 20.41 -10.71
C LEU A 382 2.21 21.86 -10.24
N LYS A 383 1.51 22.77 -10.91
CA LYS A 383 1.27 24.14 -10.47
C LYS A 383 -0.21 24.44 -10.52
N ILE A 384 -0.74 25.04 -9.44
CA ILE A 384 -2.11 25.55 -9.41
C ILE A 384 -2.07 27.03 -9.83
N ASN A 385 -2.78 27.35 -10.91
CA ASN A 385 -2.90 28.69 -11.45
C ASN A 385 -4.02 29.41 -10.69
N LEU A 386 -3.67 30.06 -9.57
CA LEU A 386 -4.59 30.93 -8.84
C LEU A 386 -4.93 32.12 -9.74
N ARG A 387 -6.24 32.34 -10.02
CA ARG A 387 -6.68 33.57 -10.69
C ARG A 387 -6.19 34.76 -9.87
N ARG A 388 -5.52 35.69 -10.54
CA ARG A 388 -5.15 36.99 -9.94
C ARG A 388 -6.39 37.82 -9.68
#